data_AF-A0A0K1PMK8-F1
#
_entry.id   AF-A0A0K1PMK8-F1
#
_cell.length_a   1.000
_cell.length_b   1.000
_cell.length_c   1.000
_cell.angle_alpha   90.00
_cell.angle_beta   90.00
_cell.angle_gamma   90.00
#
_symmetry.space_group_name_H-M   'P 1'
#
loop_
_entity.id
_entity.type
_entity.pdbx_description
1 polymer ?
#
loop_
_entity_poly.entity_id
_entity_poly.type
_entity_poly.pdbx_seq_one_letter_code
_entity_poly.pdbx_strand_id
1 'polypeptide(L)' 'MGSIGAPELIVIALIALLLFGAGRIADIGKGLGQGIKNFKQGLKEASDEDDDKSSDKPAKAEKG' A
#
# COMPACT_ATOMS: atom_id res chain seq x y z
N MET A 1 -13.85 -28.66 -17.38
CA MET A 1 -14.44 -27.32 -17.22
C MET A 1 -13.30 -26.34 -17.09
N GLY A 2 -13.15 -25.43 -18.07
CA GLY A 2 -11.97 -24.57 -18.20
C GLY A 2 -11.85 -23.59 -17.03
N SER A 3 -10.78 -23.70 -16.27
CA SER A 3 -10.35 -22.64 -15.36
C SER A 3 -9.87 -21.46 -16.21
N ILE A 4 -10.43 -20.27 -15.96
CA ILE A 4 -9.82 -19.02 -16.44
C ILE A 4 -8.35 -19.05 -16.02
N GLY A 5 -7.46 -19.12 -17.01
CA GLY A 5 -6.04 -19.17 -16.77
C GLY A 5 -5.48 -17.78 -16.51
N ALA A 6 -4.24 -17.74 -16.04
CA ALA A 6 -3.44 -16.53 -16.04
C ALA A 6 -3.47 -15.77 -17.39
N PRO A 7 -3.42 -16.42 -18.58
CA PRO A 7 -3.49 -15.69 -19.85
C PRO A 7 -4.82 -14.97 -20.08
N GLU A 8 -5.98 -15.58 -19.81
CA GLU A 8 -7.27 -14.89 -19.96
C GLU A 8 -7.40 -13.68 -19.04
N LEU A 9 -6.93 -13.78 -17.79
CA LEU A 9 -6.93 -12.64 -16.86
C LEU A 9 -6.07 -11.48 -17.35
N ILE A 10 -4.92 -11.75 -17.95
CA ILE A 10 -4.04 -10.71 -18.52
C ILE A 10 -4.75 -9.99 -19.67
N VAL A 11 -5.44 -10.72 -20.55
CA VAL A 11 -6.19 -10.11 -21.66
C VAL A 11 -7.31 -9.22 -21.14
N ILE A 12 -8.07 -9.68 -20.14
CA ILE A 12 -9.12 -8.87 -19.50
C ILE A 12 -8.52 -7.62 -18.84
N ALA A 13 -7.40 -7.77 -18.13
CA ALA A 13 -6.71 -6.66 -17.49
C ALA A 13 -6.21 -5.62 -18.51
N LEU A 14 -5.71 -6.05 -19.67
CA LEU A 14 -5.31 -5.16 -20.76
C LEU A 14 -6.50 -4.40 -21.33
N ILE A 15 -7.64 -5.06 -21.56
CA ILE A 15 -8.86 -4.39 -22.02
C ILE A 15 -9.34 -3.37 -20.99
N ALA A 16 -9.38 -3.75 -19.71
CA ALA A 16 -9.73 -2.85 -18.62
C ALA A 16 -8.77 -1.65 -18.56
N LEU A 17 -7.47 -1.86 -18.74
CA LEU A 17 -6.46 -0.80 -18.77
C LEU A 17 -6.67 0.15 -19.95
N LEU A 18 -7.13 -0.31 -21.11
CA LEU A 18 -7.47 0.55 -22.24
C LEU A 18 -8.73 1.37 -22.00
N LEU A 19 -9.75 0.79 -21.35
CA LEU A 19 -11.01 1.47 -21.05
C LEU A 19 -10.85 2.53 -19.94
N PHE A 20 -10.17 2.18 -18.86
CA PHE A 20 -10.00 3.05 -17.70
C PHE A 20 -8.74 3.92 -17.79
N GLY A 21 -7.74 3.49 -18.54
CA GLY A 21 -6.43 4.12 -18.63
C GLY A 21 -5.51 3.81 -17.45
N ALA A 22 -4.19 3.86 -17.68
CA ALA A 22 -3.18 3.66 -16.63
C ALA A 22 -3.25 4.71 -15.51
N GLY A 23 -3.66 5.95 -15.83
CA GLY A 23 -3.80 7.03 -14.86
C GLY A 23 -4.85 6.72 -13.79
N ARG A 24 -6.03 6.22 -14.17
CA ARG A 24 -7.11 5.91 -13.21
C ARG A 24 -6.75 4.78 -12.28
N ILE A 25 -6.10 3.72 -12.79
CA ILE A 25 -5.60 2.63 -11.94
C ILE A 25 -4.52 3.15 -10.97
N ALA A 26 -3.61 4.01 -11.44
CA ALA A 26 -2.58 4.59 -10.58
C ALA A 26 -3.17 5.49 -9.48
N ASP A 27 -4.20 6.28 -9.79
CA ASP A 27 -4.86 7.15 -8.81
C ASP A 27 -5.59 6.35 -7.74
N ILE A 28 -6.32 5.30 -8.14
CA ILE A 28 -6.97 4.37 -7.19
C ILE A 28 -5.91 3.66 -6.33
N GLY A 29 -4.83 3.18 -6.94
CA GLY A 29 -3.73 2.52 -6.22
C GLY A 29 -3.04 3.44 -5.22
N LYS A 30 -2.82 4.71 -5.56
CA LYS A 30 -2.28 5.72 -4.63
C LYS A 30 -3.21 5.95 -3.44
N GLY A 31 -4.52 6.10 -3.68
CA GLY A 31 -5.51 6.30 -2.63
C GLY A 31 -5.62 5.08 -1.69
N LEU A 32 -5.71 3.88 -2.26
CA LEU A 32 -5.71 2.63 -1.50
C LEU A 32 -4.40 2.44 -0.71
N GLY A 33 -3.26 2.71 -1.32
CA GLY A 33 -1.95 2.60 -0.67
C GLY A 33 -1.79 3.55 0.51
N GLN A 34 -2.24 4.79 0.38
CA GLN A 34 -2.28 5.75 1.48
C GLN A 34 -3.24 5.28 2.60
N GLY A 35 -4.42 4.78 2.25
CA GLY A 35 -5.38 4.23 3.22
C GLY A 35 -4.80 3.05 4.01
N ILE A 36 -4.19 2.08 3.31
CA ILE A 36 -3.55 0.92 3.93
C ILE A 36 -2.37 1.35 4.82
N LYS A 37 -1.56 2.31 4.36
CA LYS A 37 -0.43 2.84 5.14
C LYS A 37 -0.89 3.47 6.44
N ASN A 38 -1.91 4.34 6.38
CA ASN A 38 -2.46 5.01 7.56
C ASN A 38 -3.15 4.01 8.49
N PHE A 39 -3.87 3.03 7.96
CA PHE A 39 -4.48 1.96 8.74
C PHE A 39 -3.44 1.14 9.49
N LYS A 40 -2.35 0.74 8.81
CA LYS A 40 -1.24 0.00 9.42
C LYS A 40 -0.50 0.83 10.46
N GLN A 41 -0.34 2.13 10.23
CA GLN A 41 0.27 3.04 11.19
C GLN A 41 -0.60 3.19 12.45
N GLY A 42 -1.90 3.42 12.30
CA GLY A 42 -2.81 3.50 13.44
C GLY A 42 -2.90 2.19 14.22
N LEU A 43 -2.84 1.03 13.54
CA LEU A 43 -2.79 -0.26 14.22
C LEU A 43 -1.48 -0.46 14.98
N LYS A 44 -0.35 0.01 14.43
CA LYS A 44 0.96 -0.03 15.11
C LYS A 44 0.98 0.91 16.32
N GLU A 45 0.45 2.12 16.19
CA GLU A 45 0.36 3.10 17.27
C GLU A 45 -0.53 2.57 18.41
N ALA A 46 -1.68 1.96 18.07
CA ALA A 46 -2.54 1.29 19.05
C ALA A 46 -1.95 0.01 19.67
N SER A 47 -0.94 -0.60 19.03
CA SER A 47 -0.23 -1.76 19.59
C SER A 47 1.02 -1.34 20.38
N ASP A 48 1.68 -0.26 19.99
CA ASP A 48 2.83 0.32 20.70
C ASP A 48 2.40 1.09 21.96
N GLU A 49 1.13 1.53 22.07
CA GLU A 49 0.57 2.06 23.32
C GLU A 49 0.56 1.02 24.47
N ASP A 50 0.71 -0.27 24.18
CA ASP A 50 0.92 -1.33 25.16
C ASP A 50 2.41 -1.67 25.42
N ASP A 51 3.36 -1.24 24.57
CA ASP A 51 4.78 -1.68 24.61
C ASP A 51 5.85 -0.56 24.65
N ASP A 52 5.54 0.72 24.38
CA ASP A 52 6.57 1.78 24.31
C ASP A 52 6.77 2.55 25.63
N LYS A 53 7.33 1.82 26.60
CA LYS A 53 8.26 2.40 27.58
C LYS A 53 9.72 2.09 27.25
N SER A 54 10.05 1.88 25.98
CA SER A 54 11.44 1.81 25.49
C SER A 54 11.41 1.58 23.99
N SER A 55 11.64 2.61 23.17
CA SER A 55 12.82 2.65 22.29
C SER A 55 13.00 4.04 21.68
N ASP A 56 13.94 4.77 22.27
CA ASP A 56 15.12 5.28 21.58
C ASP A 56 14.89 5.95 20.21
N LYS A 57 14.79 7.27 20.27
CA LYS A 57 15.20 8.15 19.20
C LYS A 57 16.69 8.45 19.39
N PRO A 58 17.62 7.93 18.57
CA PRO A 58 18.93 8.53 18.46
C PRO A 58 19.15 9.18 17.09
N ALA A 59 19.92 10.26 17.14
CA ALA A 59 20.64 10.90 16.05
C ALA A 59 19.88 11.89 15.14
N LYS A 60 19.55 13.06 15.70
CA LYS A 60 19.75 14.33 14.99
C LYS A 60 20.31 15.42 15.92
N ALA A 61 21.62 15.36 16.17
CA ALA A 61 22.57 16.40 16.59
C ALA A 61 23.93 15.66 16.65
N GLU A 62 25.07 16.06 16.08
CA GLU A 62 25.80 17.33 15.98
C GLU A 62 26.64 17.27 14.67
N LYS A 63 26.69 18.27 13.77
CA LYS A 63 27.50 19.52 13.78
C LYS A 63 29.00 19.26 13.98
N GLY A 64 29.82 19.75 13.05
CA GLY A 64 31.29 19.67 13.10
C GLY A 64 31.93 20.73 13.99
#